data_AF-A0A0G0XT90-F1
#
_entry.id   AF-A0A0G0XT90-F1
#
_cell.length_a   1.000
_cell.length_b   1.000
_cell.length_c   1.000
_cell.angle_alpha   90.00
_cell.angle_beta   90.00
_cell.angle_gamma   90.00
#
_symmetry.space_group_name_H-M   'P 1'
#
loop_
_entity.id
_entity.type
_entity.pdbx_description
1 polymer ?
#
loop_
_entity_poly.entity_id
_entity_poly.type
_entity_poly.pdbx_seq_one_letter_code
_entity_poly.pdbx_strand_id
1 'polypeptide(L)' 'KMTDCNTLPEYRCYPETADYYQRLFNEEESFHKIAEFTSYPSLEIGNWKLEIRDEGADESFTVYDHPKVMIFKKE' A
#
# COMPACT_ATOMS: atom_id res chain seq x y z
N LYS A 1 7.52 1.53 13.04
CA LYS A 1 6.72 0.32 12.67
C LYS A 1 5.85 -0.03 13.86
N MET A 2 4.59 -0.41 13.66
CA MET A 2 3.60 -0.67 14.75
C MET A 2 3.89 -1.93 15.60
N THR A 3 5.11 -2.47 15.48
CA THR A 3 5.59 -3.70 16.10
C THR A 3 6.54 -3.44 17.27
N ASP A 4 7.08 -2.23 17.41
CA ASP A 4 8.01 -1.91 18.50
C ASP A 4 7.25 -1.46 19.74
N CYS A 5 6.73 -2.43 20.49
CA CYS A 5 5.96 -2.17 21.70
C CYS A 5 6.77 -1.54 22.84
N ASN A 6 8.11 -1.55 22.76
CA ASN A 6 8.95 -0.94 23.78
C ASN A 6 9.00 0.59 23.63
N THR A 7 8.79 1.10 22.42
CA THR A 7 8.85 2.54 22.10
C THR A 7 7.47 3.16 21.86
N LEU A 8 6.43 2.35 21.69
CA LEU A 8 5.05 2.78 21.49
C LEU A 8 4.26 2.73 22.81
N PRO A 9 3.32 3.67 23.04
CA PRO A 9 2.37 3.53 24.13
C PRO A 9 1.49 2.29 23.92
N GLU A 10 1.07 1.65 25.00
CA GLU A 10 0.37 0.35 24.99
C GLU A 10 -0.82 0.30 24.02
N TYR A 11 -1.62 1.37 23.98
CA TYR A 11 -2.78 1.50 23.09
C TYR A 11 -2.45 1.68 21.60
N ARG A 12 -1.16 1.69 21.21
CA ARG A 12 -0.70 1.78 19.81
C ARG A 12 0.19 0.61 19.39
N CYS A 13 0.39 -0.40 20.23
CA CYS A 13 1.08 -1.61 19.80
C CYS A 13 0.10 -2.66 19.30
N TYR A 14 0.24 -3.05 18.03
CA TYR A 14 -0.63 -4.04 17.39
C TYR A 14 0.22 -5.11 16.68
N PRO A 15 0.99 -5.91 17.43
CA PRO A 15 1.97 -6.84 16.86
C PRO A 15 1.30 -7.90 15.96
N GLU A 16 0.19 -8.49 16.39
CA GLU A 16 -0.54 -9.51 15.62
C GLU A 16 -1.08 -8.96 14.29
N THR A 17 -1.66 -7.75 14.31
CA THR A 17 -2.16 -7.11 13.09
C THR A 17 -1.02 -6.75 12.14
N ALA A 18 0.10 -6.26 12.68
CA ALA A 18 1.27 -5.96 11.87
C ALA A 18 1.87 -7.22 11.23
N ASP A 19 1.95 -8.33 11.98
CA ASP A 19 2.39 -9.63 11.44
C ASP A 19 1.46 -10.12 10.33
N TYR A 20 0.15 -10.07 10.56
CA TYR A 20 -0.86 -10.44 9.55
C TYR A 20 -0.66 -9.69 8.23
N TYR A 21 -0.57 -8.35 8.27
CA TYR A 21 -0.37 -7.55 7.05
C TYR A 21 1.01 -7.79 6.43
N GLN A 22 2.05 -8.01 7.24
CA GLN A 22 3.38 -8.32 6.74
C GLN A 22 3.37 -9.64 5.95
N ARG A 23 2.73 -10.68 6.49
CA ARG A 23 2.58 -11.98 5.81
C ARG A 23 1.67 -11.90 4.58
N LEU A 24 0.57 -11.15 4.65
CA LEU A 24 -0.33 -10.88 3.52
C LEU A 24 0.41 -10.23 2.34
N PHE A 25 1.23 -9.21 2.62
CA PHE A 25 1.97 -8.50 1.57
C PHE A 25 3.21 -9.25 1.06
N ASN A 26 3.73 -10.19 1.85
CA ASN A 26 4.84 -11.08 1.45
C ASN A 26 4.38 -12.34 0.69
N GLU A 27 3.08 -12.49 0.42
CA GLU A 27 2.52 -13.70 -0.21
C GLU A 27 2.71 -14.98 0.62
N GLU A 28 2.84 -14.85 1.94
CA GLU A 28 3.04 -15.95 2.90
C GLU A 28 1.73 -16.48 3.52
N GLU A 29 0.58 -15.98 3.04
CA GLU A 29 -0.77 -16.31 3.49
C GLU A 29 -1.56 -17.05 2.40
N SER A 30 -2.69 -17.65 2.75
CA SER A 30 -3.65 -18.22 1.78
C SER A 30 -4.34 -17.16 0.89
N PHE A 31 -3.91 -15.90 0.98
CA PHE A 31 -4.41 -14.79 0.18
C PHE A 31 -3.32 -14.35 -0.79
N HIS A 32 -3.63 -14.39 -2.08
CA HIS A 32 -2.70 -13.99 -3.13
C HIS A 32 -3.18 -12.71 -3.80
N LYS A 33 -2.25 -11.79 -4.04
CA LYS A 33 -2.54 -10.55 -4.76
C LYS A 33 -2.79 -10.89 -6.23
N ILE A 34 -4.04 -10.75 -6.68
CA ILE A 34 -4.44 -11.10 -8.06
C ILE A 34 -4.52 -9.88 -8.98
N ALA A 35 -4.60 -8.67 -8.41
CA ALA A 35 -4.58 -7.43 -9.18
C ALA A 35 -4.07 -6.27 -8.34
N GLU A 36 -3.40 -5.32 -9.01
CA GLU A 36 -2.98 -4.04 -8.47
C GLU A 36 -3.26 -2.95 -9.50
N PHE A 37 -3.91 -1.89 -9.08
CA PHE A 37 -4.21 -0.71 -9.90
C PHE A 37 -3.63 0.53 -9.21
N THR A 38 -3.07 1.42 -10.01
CA THR A 38 -2.47 2.68 -9.54
C THR A 38 -3.01 3.81 -10.40
N SER A 39 -3.17 4.98 -9.80
CA SER A 39 -3.69 6.18 -10.48
C SER A 39 -2.64 7.28 -10.46
N TYR A 40 -1.45 7.00 -10.96
CA TYR A 40 -0.36 7.97 -10.94
C TYR A 40 -0.65 9.18 -11.83
N PRO A 41 -0.18 10.37 -11.43
CA PRO A 41 -0.29 11.55 -12.26
C PRO A 41 0.51 11.32 -13.56
N SER A 42 -0.15 11.58 -14.68
CA SER A 42 0.45 11.42 -16.01
C SER A 42 0.14 12.61 -16.91
N LEU A 43 1.11 12.94 -17.76
CA LEU A 43 0.99 13.96 -18.79
C LEU A 43 1.06 13.26 -20.15
N GLU A 44 0.01 13.42 -20.95
CA GLU A 44 -0.09 12.89 -22.30
C GLU A 44 -0.15 14.03 -23.32
N ILE A 45 0.81 14.08 -24.25
CA ILE A 45 0.85 15.06 -25.35
C ILE A 45 1.08 14.29 -26.65
N GLY A 46 0.03 14.14 -27.46
CA GLY A 46 0.07 13.33 -28.66
C GLY A 46 0.38 11.86 -28.34
N ASN A 47 1.49 11.35 -28.87
CA ASN A 47 2.01 10.00 -28.65
C ASN A 47 3.09 9.93 -27.56
N TRP A 48 3.36 11.03 -26.85
CA TRP A 48 4.27 11.05 -25.71
C TRP A 48 3.49 10.95 -24.40
N LYS A 49 3.94 10.05 -23.51
CA LYS A 49 3.38 9.84 -22.16
C LYS A 49 4.48 9.89 -21.13
N LEU A 50 4.27 10.69 -20.09
CA LEU A 50 5.10 10.75 -18.89
C LEU A 50 4.23 10.39 -17.68
N GLU A 51 4.66 9.41 -16.90
CA GLU A 51 4.02 9.02 -15.64
C GLU A 51 4.98 9.34 -14.48
N ILE A 52 4.46 9.98 -13.43
CA ILE A 52 5.24 10.36 -12.25
C ILE A 52 4.82 9.46 -11.11
N ARG A 53 5.73 8.61 -10.61
CA ARG A 53 5.49 7.83 -9.42
C ARG A 53 5.55 8.72 -8.18
N ASP A 54 4.42 8.92 -7.56
CA ASP A 54 4.24 9.77 -6.39
C ASP A 54 3.94 8.98 -5.11
N GLU A 55 4.25 7.67 -5.07
CA GLU A 55 4.04 6.81 -3.89
C GLU A 55 4.72 7.33 -2.60
N GLY A 56 5.69 8.26 -2.72
CA GLY A 56 6.35 8.95 -1.60
C GLY A 56 5.81 10.35 -1.28
N ALA A 57 4.76 10.80 -1.97
CA ALA A 57 4.10 12.07 -1.70
C ALA A 57 3.23 11.99 -0.43
N ASP A 58 2.76 13.15 0.04
CA ASP A 58 1.88 13.25 1.20
C ASP A 58 0.62 12.37 1.06
N GLU A 59 0.08 11.90 2.18
CA GLU A 59 -1.12 11.07 2.22
C GLU A 59 -2.31 11.74 1.50
N SER A 60 -2.36 13.08 1.46
CA SER A 60 -3.38 13.81 0.70
C SER A 60 -3.39 13.46 -0.79
N PHE A 61 -2.22 13.15 -1.36
CA PHE A 61 -2.06 12.79 -2.77
C PHE A 61 -2.16 11.28 -2.99
N THR A 62 -1.51 10.46 -2.15
CA THR A 62 -1.46 9.00 -2.36
C THR A 62 -2.74 8.26 -1.96
N VAL A 63 -3.57 8.83 -1.08
CA VAL A 63 -4.82 8.18 -0.62
C VAL A 63 -6.05 8.70 -1.35
N TYR A 64 -6.18 10.02 -1.49
CA TYR A 64 -7.41 10.64 -1.99
C TYR A 64 -7.37 10.92 -3.50
N ASP A 65 -6.23 11.43 -4.00
CA ASP A 65 -6.09 11.84 -5.40
C ASP A 65 -5.64 10.67 -6.29
N HIS A 66 -4.65 9.90 -5.83
CA HIS A 66 -3.98 8.83 -6.56
C HIS A 66 -4.02 7.48 -5.82
N PRO A 67 -5.21 6.91 -5.58
CA PRO A 67 -5.35 5.72 -4.76
C PRO A 67 -4.66 4.50 -5.38
N LYS A 68 -4.02 3.71 -4.53
CA LYS A 68 -3.52 2.37 -4.86
C LYS A 68 -4.53 1.30 -4.45
N VAL A 69 -5.05 0.55 -5.42
CA VAL A 69 -6.03 -0.51 -5.19
C VAL A 69 -5.35 -1.87 -5.33
N MET A 70 -5.44 -2.70 -4.29
CA MET A 70 -4.93 -4.07 -4.28
C MET A 70 -6.07 -5.05 -4.06
N ILE A 71 -6.18 -6.08 -4.91
CA ILE A 71 -7.19 -7.14 -4.79
C ILE A 71 -6.48 -8.44 -4.43
N PHE A 72 -6.90 -9.03 -3.31
CA PHE A 72 -6.41 -10.33 -2.84
C PHE A 72 -7.52 -11.37 -2.97
N LYS A 73 -7.17 -12.56 -3.46
CA LYS A 73 -8.04 -13.73 -3.53
C LYS A 73 -7.59 -14.75 -2.50
N LYS A 74 -8.54 -15.26 -1.71
CA LYS A 74 -8.31 -16.44 -0.89
C LYS A 74 -8.32 -17.69 -1.78
N GLU A 75 -7.31 -18.55 -1.62
CA GLU A 75 -7.33 -19.91 -2.18
C GLU A 75 -8.45 -20.77 -1.56
#